data_AF-A0A1I7S555-F1
#
_entry.id   AF-A0A1I7S555-F1
#
_cell.length_a   1.000
_cell.length_b   1.000
_cell.length_c   1.000
_cell.angle_alpha   90.00
_cell.angle_beta   90.00
_cell.angle_gamma   90.00
#
_symmetry.space_group_name_H-M   'P 1'
#
loop_
_entity.id
_entity.type
_entity.pdbx_description
1 polymer ?
#
loop_
_entity_poly.entity_id
_entity_poly.type
_entity_poly.pdbx_seq_one_letter_code
_entity_poly.pdbx_strand_id
1 'polypeptide(L)'
;MVKPSAKRPNQPSSSKFQQNKRFKKKDTDEEKPESSEHKPYINAYKRAELAYQKIQEEKKAAAEVKKLERQKQQEKHEEYLTLRKKMNKALKQKTKKGQPKLGAQMDVLLEKIQRKLREEKEEE
;
A
#
# COMPACT_ATOMS: atom_id res chain seq x y z
N MET A 1 -16.75 44.74 -1.97
CA MET A 1 -16.95 43.28 -2.21
C MET A 1 -17.18 42.62 -0.87
N VAL A 2 -18.42 42.20 -0.59
CA VAL A 2 -18.86 41.64 0.70
C VAL A 2 -18.76 40.11 0.62
N LYS A 3 -18.08 39.47 1.57
CA LYS A 3 -17.99 38.00 1.67
C LYS A 3 -19.34 37.44 2.16
N PRO A 4 -19.92 36.41 1.53
CA PRO A 4 -21.09 35.76 2.10
C PRO A 4 -20.68 34.89 3.30
N SER A 5 -21.37 35.11 4.41
CA SER A 5 -21.33 34.32 5.63
C SER A 5 -21.88 32.91 5.37
N ALA A 6 -21.06 31.88 5.55
CA ALA A 6 -21.51 30.49 5.46
C ALA A 6 -22.38 30.14 6.68
N LYS A 7 -23.68 29.94 6.44
CA LYS A 7 -24.62 29.31 7.39
C LYS A 7 -24.08 27.92 7.77
N ARG A 8 -23.74 27.72 9.04
CA ARG A 8 -23.47 26.40 9.61
C ARG A 8 -24.77 25.59 9.65
N PRO A 9 -24.83 24.36 9.10
CA PRO A 9 -26.00 23.51 9.26
C PRO A 9 -26.13 23.01 10.71
N ASN A 10 -27.37 23.02 11.19
CA ASN A 10 -27.82 22.60 12.51
C ASN A 10 -27.21 21.27 12.98
N GLN A 11 -26.68 21.28 14.21
CA GLN A 11 -26.38 20.06 14.96
C GLN A 11 -27.70 19.33 15.26
N PRO A 12 -27.85 18.03 14.97
CA PRO A 12 -29.03 17.28 15.41
C PRO A 12 -29.00 17.15 16.93
N SER A 13 -30.06 17.67 17.55
CA SER A 13 -30.38 17.56 18.98
C SER A 13 -30.36 16.10 19.44
N SER A 14 -29.82 15.88 20.64
CA SER A 14 -29.82 14.61 21.40
C SER A 14 -31.19 13.91 21.39
N SER A 15 -31.35 12.97 20.46
CA SER A 15 -32.52 12.11 20.33
C SER A 15 -32.34 10.88 21.22
N LYS A 16 -33.00 10.90 22.38
CA LYS A 16 -33.57 9.77 23.14
C LYS A 16 -32.84 8.43 22.99
N PHE A 17 -32.04 8.11 24.00
CA PHE A 17 -31.61 6.76 24.35
C PHE A 17 -32.86 5.88 24.57
N GLN A 18 -33.28 5.14 23.54
CA GLN A 18 -34.31 4.12 23.68
C GLN A 18 -33.72 2.96 24.49
N GLN A 19 -34.35 2.67 25.62
CA GLN A 19 -34.02 1.54 26.46
C GLN A 19 -34.33 0.24 25.69
N ASN A 20 -33.29 -0.47 25.27
CA ASN A 20 -33.43 -1.77 24.63
C ASN A 20 -33.95 -2.79 25.67
N LYS A 21 -35.19 -3.24 25.45
CA LYS A 21 -35.80 -4.35 26.19
C LYS A 21 -34.92 -5.59 26.05
N ARG A 22 -34.48 -6.13 27.19
CA ARG A 22 -33.81 -7.43 27.29
C ARG A 22 -34.73 -8.51 26.76
N PHE A 23 -34.44 -9.03 25.57
CA PHE A 23 -35.00 -10.30 25.12
C PHE A 23 -34.38 -11.42 25.96
N LYS A 24 -35.14 -11.97 26.91
CA LYS A 24 -34.82 -13.26 27.52
C LYS A 24 -35.02 -14.32 26.44
N LYS A 25 -33.94 -14.89 25.92
CA LYS A 25 -34.01 -16.11 25.12
C LYS A 25 -34.25 -17.29 26.06
N LYS A 26 -35.27 -18.07 25.72
CA LYS A 26 -35.66 -19.33 26.34
C LYS A 26 -34.53 -20.35 26.28
N ASP A 27 -34.49 -21.15 27.33
CA ASP A 27 -33.64 -22.31 27.54
C ASP A 27 -33.78 -23.32 26.39
N THR A 28 -32.65 -23.78 25.87
CA THR A 28 -32.50 -25.04 25.14
C THR A 28 -31.29 -25.74 25.73
N ASP A 29 -31.54 -26.90 26.32
CA ASP A 29 -30.59 -27.72 27.05
C ASP A 29 -29.46 -28.27 26.16
N GLU A 30 -28.26 -28.21 26.74
CA GLU A 30 -27.19 -29.21 26.69
C GLU A 30 -26.65 -29.72 25.35
N GLU A 31 -25.47 -29.21 24.97
CA GLU A 31 -24.29 -30.06 24.78
C GLU A 31 -23.09 -29.37 25.42
N LYS A 32 -22.58 -29.98 26.49
CA LYS A 32 -21.43 -29.54 27.29
C LYS A 32 -20.16 -30.10 26.63
N PRO A 33 -19.27 -29.29 26.03
CA PRO A 33 -17.98 -29.81 25.61
C PRO A 33 -17.13 -30.07 26.86
N GLU A 34 -16.98 -31.36 27.20
CA GLU A 34 -16.08 -31.85 28.23
C GLU A 34 -14.62 -31.60 27.81
N SER A 35 -14.04 -30.53 28.35
CA SER A 35 -12.62 -30.35 28.73
C SER A 35 -12.35 -28.85 28.86
N SER A 36 -13.06 -28.19 29.79
CA SER A 36 -12.73 -26.83 30.18
C SER A 36 -11.48 -26.84 31.07
N GLU A 37 -10.30 -26.99 30.48
CA GLU A 37 -9.06 -26.60 31.13
C GLU A 37 -9.21 -25.13 31.55
N HIS A 38 -9.30 -24.90 32.85
CA HIS A 38 -9.53 -23.59 33.42
C HIS A 38 -8.29 -22.73 33.16
N LYS A 39 -8.31 -21.93 32.08
CA LYS A 39 -7.19 -21.05 31.73
C LYS A 39 -6.89 -20.15 32.94
N PRO A 40 -5.63 -20.06 33.40
CA PRO A 40 -5.28 -19.24 34.55
C PRO A 40 -5.67 -17.79 34.27
N TYR A 41 -6.23 -17.12 35.28
CA TYR A 41 -6.64 -15.73 35.16
C TYR A 41 -5.43 -14.83 34.90
N ILE A 42 -5.23 -14.47 33.63
CA ILE A 42 -4.20 -13.50 33.26
C ILE A 42 -4.68 -12.11 33.65
N ASN A 43 -3.95 -11.45 34.56
CA ASN A 43 -4.17 -10.05 34.95
C ASN A 43 -4.25 -9.15 33.70
N ALA A 44 -5.16 -8.18 33.71
CA ALA A 44 -5.40 -7.25 32.60
C ALA A 44 -4.10 -6.62 32.08
N TYR A 45 -3.15 -6.31 32.97
CA TYR A 45 -1.84 -5.78 32.59
C TYR A 45 -1.05 -6.74 31.68
N LYS A 46 -0.95 -8.02 32.05
CA LYS A 46 -0.25 -9.04 31.25
C LYS A 46 -0.94 -9.26 29.89
N ARG A 47 -2.27 -9.16 29.83
CA ARG A 47 -3.00 -9.21 28.56
C ARG A 47 -2.67 -8.01 27.66
N ALA A 48 -2.60 -6.82 28.26
CA ALA A 48 -2.24 -5.60 27.55
C ALA A 48 -0.79 -5.65 27.02
N GLU A 49 0.14 -6.18 27.82
CA GLU A 49 1.54 -6.37 27.42
C GLU A 49 1.66 -7.32 26.22
N LEU A 50 1.00 -8.48 26.27
CA LEU A 50 0.97 -9.43 25.15
C LEU A 50 0.34 -8.83 23.89
N ALA A 51 -0.74 -8.05 24.04
CA ALA A 51 -1.36 -7.37 22.91
C ALA A 51 -0.43 -6.30 22.30
N TYR A 52 0.27 -5.54 23.15
CA TYR A 52 1.23 -4.54 22.70
C TYR A 52 2.39 -5.17 21.92
N GLN A 53 2.95 -6.27 22.41
CA GLN A 53 4.02 -7.00 21.72
C GLN A 53 3.57 -7.47 20.34
N LYS A 54 2.38 -8.08 20.24
CA LYS A 54 1.79 -8.49 18.95
C LYS A 54 1.64 -7.31 17.99
N ILE A 55 1.10 -6.19 18.44
CA ILE A 55 0.94 -4.98 17.61
C ILE A 55 2.29 -4.45 17.14
N GLN A 56 3.34 -4.52 17.97
CA GLN A 56 4.68 -4.08 17.58
C GLN A 56 5.30 -5.01 16.54
N GLU A 57 5.12 -6.31 16.67
CA GLU A 57 5.57 -7.31 15.69
C GLU A 57 4.86 -7.12 14.35
N GLU A 58 3.54 -6.95 14.35
CA GLU A 58 2.74 -6.67 13.15
C GLU A 58 3.19 -5.37 12.47
N LYS A 59 3.46 -4.31 13.24
CA LYS A 59 3.98 -3.04 12.70
C LYS A 59 5.35 -3.20 12.06
N LYS A 60 6.25 -3.99 12.66
CA LYS A 60 7.58 -4.26 12.10
C LYS A 60 7.45 -5.03 10.78
N ALA A 61 6.67 -6.11 10.76
CA ALA A 61 6.42 -6.88 9.55
C ALA A 61 5.81 -6.02 8.43
N ALA A 62 4.79 -5.21 8.73
CA ALA A 62 4.19 -4.30 7.76
C ALA A 62 5.17 -3.23 7.26
N ALA A 63 6.04 -2.71 8.14
CA ALA A 63 7.06 -1.74 7.76
C ALA A 63 8.12 -2.35 6.84
N GLU A 64 8.51 -3.60 7.07
CA GLU A 64 9.45 -4.33 6.22
C GLU A 64 8.88 -4.58 4.83
N VAL A 65 7.64 -5.07 4.73
CA VAL A 65 6.95 -5.24 3.44
C VAL A 65 6.89 -3.92 2.67
N LYS A 66 6.49 -2.82 3.34
CA LYS A 66 6.42 -1.49 2.73
C LYS A 66 7.79 -0.94 2.32
N LYS A 67 8.87 -1.33 2.99
CA LYS A 67 10.24 -0.95 2.60
C LYS A 67 10.64 -1.70 1.33
N LEU A 68 10.40 -3.01 1.28
CA LEU A 68 10.71 -3.84 0.11
C LEU A 68 9.93 -3.36 -1.13
N GLU A 69 8.64 -3.05 -0.98
CA GLU A 69 7.84 -2.48 -2.07
C GLU A 69 8.40 -1.15 -2.58
N ARG A 70 8.78 -0.26 -1.65
CA ARG A 70 9.41 1.02 -2.02
C ARG A 70 10.74 0.83 -2.72
N GLN A 71 11.58 -0.09 -2.27
CA GLN A 71 12.85 -0.40 -2.91
C GLN A 71 12.62 -0.92 -4.34
N LYS A 72 11.71 -1.88 -4.53
CA LYS A 72 11.35 -2.38 -5.87
C LYS A 72 10.83 -1.28 -6.81
N GLN A 73 10.02 -0.36 -6.28
CA GLN A 73 9.54 0.78 -7.06
C GLN A 73 10.66 1.76 -7.41
N GLN A 74 11.56 2.02 -6.48
CA GLN A 74 12.74 2.88 -6.69
C GLN A 74 13.69 2.28 -7.72
N GLU A 75 14.00 1.00 -7.63
CA GLU A 75 14.84 0.27 -8.57
C GLU A 75 14.29 0.38 -10.00
N LYS A 76 13.00 0.04 -10.21
CA LYS A 76 12.34 0.17 -11.51
C LYS A 76 12.38 1.61 -12.05
N HIS A 77 12.20 2.59 -11.17
CA HIS A 77 12.24 4.00 -11.54
C HIS A 77 13.67 4.45 -11.92
N GLU A 78 14.69 4.01 -11.19
CA GLU A 78 16.10 4.30 -11.48
C GLU A 78 16.55 3.65 -12.79
N GLU A 79 16.16 2.40 -13.05
CA GLU A 79 16.37 1.73 -14.34
C GLU A 79 15.75 2.52 -15.48
N TYR A 80 14.50 2.96 -15.33
CA TYR A 80 13.83 3.80 -16.32
C TYR A 80 14.59 5.12 -16.55
N LEU A 81 15.01 5.81 -15.49
CA LEU A 81 15.71 7.09 -15.59
C LEU A 81 17.09 6.94 -16.25
N THR A 82 17.86 5.93 -15.87
CA THR A 82 19.19 5.67 -16.42
C THR A 82 19.11 5.35 -17.91
N LEU A 83 18.15 4.50 -18.31
CA LEU A 83 17.87 4.21 -19.71
C LEU A 83 17.45 5.47 -20.47
N ARG A 84 16.47 6.22 -19.96
CA ARG A 84 16.02 7.48 -20.58
C ARG A 84 17.17 8.45 -20.77
N LYS A 85 18.08 8.58 -19.79
CA LYS A 85 19.27 9.43 -19.87
C LYS A 85 20.23 8.95 -20.97
N LYS A 86 20.48 7.64 -21.08
CA LYS A 86 21.32 7.05 -22.14
C LYS A 86 20.75 7.33 -23.53
N MET A 87 19.46 7.03 -23.73
CA MET A 87 18.79 7.27 -25.01
C MET A 87 18.79 8.75 -25.39
N ASN A 88 18.46 9.63 -24.45
CA ASN A 88 18.52 11.08 -24.68
C ASN A 88 19.93 11.55 -25.04
N LYS A 89 20.96 10.98 -24.42
CA LYS A 89 22.35 11.30 -24.75
C LYS A 89 22.67 10.89 -26.19
N ALA A 90 22.27 9.69 -26.61
CA ALA A 90 22.46 9.21 -27.98
C ALA A 90 21.71 10.06 -29.01
N LEU A 91 20.45 10.40 -28.76
CA LEU A 91 19.64 11.25 -29.65
C LEU A 91 20.16 12.69 -29.76
N LYS A 92 20.81 13.20 -28.71
CA LYS A 92 21.46 14.52 -28.72
C LYS A 92 22.81 14.53 -29.46
N GLN A 93 23.38 13.37 -29.81
CA GLN A 93 24.64 13.32 -30.52
C GLN A 93 24.49 13.91 -31.93
N LYS A 94 25.36 14.87 -32.22
CA LYS A 94 25.42 15.53 -33.52
C LYS A 94 26.85 15.46 -34.07
N THR A 95 26.97 15.47 -35.39
CA THR A 95 28.27 15.59 -36.07
C THR A 95 28.82 17.01 -35.92
N LYS A 96 30.08 17.24 -36.32
CA LYS A 96 30.68 18.60 -36.29
C LYS A 96 29.88 19.63 -37.07
N LYS A 97 29.11 19.19 -38.08
CA LYS A 97 28.21 20.03 -38.89
C LYS A 97 26.79 20.17 -38.31
N GLY A 98 26.55 19.68 -37.09
CA GLY A 98 25.27 19.79 -36.39
C GLY A 98 24.19 18.79 -36.83
N GLN A 99 24.48 17.90 -37.78
CA GLN A 99 23.54 16.87 -38.22
C GLN A 99 23.41 15.77 -37.16
N PRO A 100 22.23 15.15 -37.00
CA PRO A 100 22.06 14.02 -36.10
C PRO A 100 22.96 12.85 -36.51
N LYS A 101 23.53 12.16 -35.52
CA LYS A 101 24.36 10.98 -35.78
C LYS A 101 23.44 9.76 -35.98
N LEU A 102 23.23 9.37 -37.24
CA LEU A 102 22.30 8.28 -37.61
C LEU A 102 22.56 6.98 -36.84
N GLY A 103 23.81 6.53 -36.75
CA GLY A 103 24.16 5.30 -36.01
C GLY A 103 23.70 5.32 -34.55
N ALA A 104 23.91 6.44 -33.85
CA ALA A 104 23.47 6.57 -32.46
C ALA A 104 21.93 6.57 -32.33
N GLN A 105 21.20 7.02 -33.36
CA GLN A 105 19.73 6.95 -33.39
C GLN A 105 19.24 5.53 -33.69
N MET A 106 19.94 4.81 -34.56
CA MET A 106 19.65 3.39 -34.85
C MET A 106 19.83 2.53 -33.61
N ASP A 107 20.90 2.74 -32.83
CA ASP A 107 21.14 2.01 -31.58
C ASP A 107 19.95 2.16 -30.61
N VAL A 108 19.43 3.39 -30.46
CA VAL A 108 18.25 3.67 -29.62
C VAL A 108 17.00 2.96 -30.13
N LEU A 109 16.83 2.87 -31.45
CA LEU A 109 15.68 2.19 -32.05
C LEU A 109 15.75 0.68 -31.85
N LEU A 110 16.93 0.08 -32.07
CA LEU A 110 17.18 -1.34 -31.83
C LEU A 110 16.96 -1.71 -30.35
N GLU A 111 17.46 -0.89 -29.43
CA GLU A 111 17.26 -1.09 -27.99
C GLU A 111 15.77 -1.08 -27.61
N LYS A 112 14.96 -0.18 -28.20
CA LYS A 112 13.50 -0.16 -28.00
C LYS A 112 12.82 -1.42 -28.51
N ILE A 113 13.21 -1.90 -29.69
CA ILE A 113 12.63 -3.13 -30.28
C ILE A 113 12.97 -4.33 -29.40
N GLN A 114 14.25 -4.49 -29.02
CA GLN A 114 14.68 -5.58 -28.15
C GLN A 114 13.99 -5.55 -26.78
N ARG A 115 13.66 -4.36 -26.28
CA ARG A 115 12.92 -4.24 -25.03
C ARG A 115 11.47 -4.71 -25.19
N LYS A 116 10.78 -4.28 -26.25
CA LYS A 116 9.42 -4.75 -26.54
C LYS A 116 9.36 -6.27 -26.68
N LEU A 117 10.32 -6.86 -27.40
CA LEU A 117 10.41 -8.32 -27.55
C LEU A 117 10.70 -9.05 -26.23
N ARG A 118 11.36 -8.41 -25.26
CA ARG A 118 11.53 -8.98 -23.92
C ARG A 118 10.26 -8.89 -23.10
N GLU A 119 9.57 -7.75 -23.15
CA GLU A 119 8.28 -7.54 -22.49
C GLU A 119 7.24 -8.55 -23.02
N GLU A 120 7.15 -8.75 -24.34
CA GLU A 120 6.27 -9.76 -24.96
C GLU A 120 6.57 -11.20 -24.50
N LYS A 121 7.85 -11.55 -24.31
CA LYS A 121 8.27 -12.88 -23.82
C LYS A 121 8.05 -13.10 -22.33
N GLU A 122 7.97 -12.04 -21.54
CA GLU A 122 7.67 -12.12 -20.11
C GLU A 122 6.16 -12.21 -19.85
N GLU A 123 5.34 -11.87 -20.85
CA GLU A 123 3.86 -11.93 -20.81
C GLU A 123 3.29 -13.26 -21.35
N GLU A 124 4.07 -14.05 -22.11
CA GLU A 124 3.76 -15.44 -22.53
C GLU A 124 4.12 -16.48 -21.46
#